data_AF-A0A7S1CU78-F1
#
_entry.id   AF-A0A7S1CU78-F1
#
_cell.length_a   1.000
_cell.length_b   1.000
_cell.length_c   1.000
_cell.angle_alpha   90.00
_cell.angle_beta   90.00
_cell.angle_gamma   90.00
#
_symmetry.space_group_name_H-M   'P 1'
#
loop_
_entity.id
_entity.type
_entity.pdbx_description
1 polymer ?
#
loop_
_entity_poly.entity_id
_entity_poly.type
_entity_poly.pdbx_seq_one_letter_code
_entity_poly.pdbx_strand_id
1 'polypeptide(L)'
;AIMSSLLNVKQDSWKKYLNYGANAGDERLLSALRSFLLKRTADDDLGGVTPCDDGTTSDFFITCGVSHGLELLCSTCTNPGDEVWIERPTYFLCTQIFKSNGLSVKSL
;
A
#
# COMPACT_ATOMS: atom_id res chain seq x y z
N ALA A 1 22.35 0.51 -25.63
CA ALA A 1 21.74 1.85 -25.55
C ALA A 1 20.49 1.84 -24.67
N ILE A 2 20.61 1.48 -23.38
CA ILE A 2 19.47 1.46 -22.42
C ILE A 2 19.82 2.20 -21.10
N MET A 3 21.08 2.58 -20.90
CA MET A 3 21.56 3.12 -19.61
C MET A 3 21.62 4.66 -19.54
N SER A 4 21.06 5.37 -20.51
CA SER A 4 21.07 6.84 -20.58
C SER A 4 19.75 7.51 -20.18
N SER A 5 18.69 6.75 -19.90
CA SER A 5 17.35 7.32 -19.65
C SER A 5 17.03 7.60 -18.18
N LEU A 6 17.91 7.27 -17.22
CA LEU A 6 17.59 7.33 -15.79
C LEU A 6 18.08 8.60 -15.05
N LEU A 7 18.79 9.51 -15.72
CA LEU A 7 19.41 10.67 -15.06
C LEU A 7 19.02 12.02 -15.66
N ASN A 8 17.79 12.17 -16.16
CA ASN A 8 17.25 13.50 -16.49
C ASN A 8 16.40 14.04 -15.32
N VAL A 9 17.02 14.17 -14.14
CA VAL A 9 16.46 14.97 -13.04
C VAL A 9 16.66 16.43 -13.40
N LYS A 10 15.76 16.96 -14.23
CA LYS A 10 15.76 18.38 -14.63
C LYS A 10 15.80 19.29 -13.38
N GLN A 11 16.56 20.36 -13.49
CA GLN A 11 17.02 21.25 -12.42
C GLN A 11 15.94 22.09 -11.71
N ASP A 12 14.64 21.82 -11.95
CA ASP A 12 13.50 22.40 -11.21
C ASP A 12 12.70 21.32 -10.44
N SER A 13 13.41 20.30 -9.98
CA SER A 13 12.89 19.11 -9.31
C SER A 13 12.24 19.42 -7.94
N TRP A 14 12.90 20.17 -7.07
CA TRP A 14 12.48 20.33 -5.67
C TRP A 14 11.18 21.12 -5.49
N LYS A 15 10.92 22.14 -6.32
CA LYS A 15 9.66 22.92 -6.26
C LYS A 15 8.44 22.05 -6.49
N LYS A 16 8.57 21.02 -7.33
CA LYS A 16 7.51 20.02 -7.55
C LYS A 16 7.38 19.08 -6.35
N TYR A 17 8.49 18.60 -5.80
CA TYR A 17 8.48 17.61 -4.71
C TYR A 17 8.15 18.17 -3.32
N LEU A 18 8.37 19.46 -3.08
CA LEU A 18 8.04 20.14 -1.82
C LEU A 18 6.66 20.81 -1.84
N ASN A 19 5.93 20.73 -2.95
CA ASN A 19 4.57 21.25 -3.04
C ASN A 19 3.55 20.14 -2.72
N TYR A 20 2.29 20.51 -2.53
CA TYR A 20 1.21 19.55 -2.36
C TYR A 20 1.12 18.59 -3.56
N GLY A 21 1.05 17.30 -3.25
CA GLY A 21 0.91 16.22 -4.24
C GLY A 21 -0.49 15.62 -4.24
N ALA A 22 -0.69 14.60 -5.08
CA ALA A 22 -1.92 13.81 -5.07
C ALA A 22 -2.03 12.99 -3.79
N ASN A 23 -3.25 12.80 -3.28
CA ASN A 23 -3.51 12.04 -2.05
C ASN A 23 -3.00 10.59 -2.13
N ALA A 24 -3.07 9.97 -3.31
CA ALA A 24 -2.61 8.60 -3.53
C ALA A 24 -1.08 8.44 -3.54
N GLY A 25 -0.33 9.54 -3.62
CA GLY A 25 1.11 9.56 -3.78
C GLY A 25 1.58 9.92 -5.18
N ASP A 26 2.89 9.89 -5.40
CA ASP A 26 3.51 10.23 -6.69
C ASP A 26 3.22 9.14 -7.74
N GLU A 27 2.72 9.56 -8.89
CA GLU A 27 2.31 8.67 -9.99
C GLU A 27 3.47 7.81 -10.53
N ARG A 28 4.69 8.36 -10.59
CA ARG A 28 5.85 7.61 -11.08
C ARG A 28 6.23 6.52 -10.09
N LEU A 29 6.18 6.82 -8.80
CA LEU A 29 6.40 5.85 -7.75
C LEU A 29 5.34 4.75 -7.79
N LEU A 30 4.05 5.10 -7.93
CA LEU A 30 2.96 4.13 -8.03
C LEU A 30 3.13 3.19 -9.24
N SER A 31 3.48 3.72 -10.41
CA SER A 31 3.75 2.93 -11.62
C SER A 31 4.93 1.97 -11.44
N ALA A 32 6.02 2.45 -10.84
CA ALA A 32 7.20 1.63 -10.56
C ALA A 32 6.91 0.55 -9.52
N LEU A 33 6.18 0.89 -8.44
CA LEU A 33 5.79 -0.03 -7.38
C LEU A 33 4.89 -1.14 -7.90
N ARG A 34 3.88 -0.79 -8.71
CA ARG A 34 3.00 -1.76 -9.38
C ARG A 34 3.79 -2.74 -10.23
N SER A 35 4.70 -2.22 -11.07
CA SER A 35 5.54 -3.05 -11.94
C SER A 35 6.45 -3.99 -11.12
N PHE A 36 6.98 -3.50 -10.00
CA PHE A 36 7.82 -4.27 -9.09
C PHE A 36 7.05 -5.41 -8.42
N LEU A 37 5.86 -5.13 -7.89
CA LEU A 37 5.05 -6.10 -7.16
C LEU A 37 4.49 -7.16 -8.11
N LEU A 38 3.90 -6.76 -9.24
CA LEU A 38 3.39 -7.71 -10.24
C LEU A 38 4.46 -8.68 -10.72
N LYS A 39 5.71 -8.21 -10.87
CA LYS A 39 6.83 -9.07 -11.23
C LYS A 39 7.25 -10.02 -10.10
N ARG A 40 7.19 -9.58 -8.84
CA ARG A 40 7.69 -10.34 -7.70
C ARG A 40 6.70 -11.35 -7.16
N THR A 41 5.41 -11.07 -7.26
CA THR A 41 4.33 -11.92 -6.75
C THR A 41 3.67 -12.73 -7.86
N ALA A 42 4.29 -12.81 -9.03
CA ALA A 42 3.73 -13.52 -10.20
C ALA A 42 3.56 -15.02 -9.92
N ASP A 43 4.47 -15.59 -9.12
CA ASP A 43 4.51 -17.01 -8.77
C ASP A 43 3.97 -17.30 -7.35
N ASP A 44 3.43 -16.29 -6.65
CA ASP A 44 2.88 -16.48 -5.30
C ASP A 44 1.50 -17.17 -5.37
N ASP A 45 1.17 -17.97 -4.35
CA ASP A 45 -0.08 -18.75 -4.23
C ASP A 45 -1.37 -17.91 -4.23
N LEU A 46 -1.25 -16.58 -4.22
CA LEU A 46 -2.37 -15.64 -4.24
C LEU A 46 -3.09 -15.57 -5.60
N GLY A 47 -2.55 -16.20 -6.65
CA GLY A 47 -3.01 -16.03 -8.03
C GLY A 47 -2.64 -14.62 -8.47
N GLY A 48 -1.81 -14.49 -9.50
CA GLY A 48 -1.29 -13.20 -9.95
C GLY A 48 -2.41 -12.16 -9.94
N VAL A 49 -2.23 -11.08 -9.16
CA VAL A 49 -3.20 -9.98 -9.04
C VAL A 49 -3.58 -9.54 -10.44
N THR A 50 -4.64 -10.11 -10.98
CA THR A 50 -5.22 -9.66 -12.24
C THR A 50 -5.78 -8.29 -11.89
N PRO A 51 -5.25 -7.21 -12.47
CA PRO A 51 -5.87 -5.91 -12.32
C PRO A 51 -7.36 -6.07 -12.57
N CYS A 52 -8.21 -5.49 -11.73
CA CYS A 52 -9.64 -5.51 -11.95
C CYS A 52 -9.89 -5.14 -13.43
N ASP A 53 -10.48 -6.06 -14.19
CA ASP A 53 -10.60 -6.03 -15.66
C ASP A 53 -11.56 -4.92 -16.18
N ASP A 54 -11.86 -3.93 -15.32
CA ASP A 54 -12.82 -2.85 -15.53
C ASP A 54 -12.15 -1.53 -15.97
N GLY A 55 -10.88 -1.55 -16.38
CA GLY A 55 -10.19 -0.37 -16.91
C GLY A 55 -10.05 0.79 -15.91
N THR A 56 -10.36 0.58 -14.63
CA THR A 56 -10.20 1.56 -13.56
C THR A 56 -8.78 1.47 -12.99
N THR A 57 -8.01 2.53 -13.16
CA THR A 57 -6.62 2.68 -12.76
C THR A 57 -6.45 2.85 -11.24
N SER A 58 -6.92 1.89 -10.43
CA SER A 58 -7.14 2.13 -8.99
C SER A 58 -6.74 0.97 -8.08
N ASP A 59 -5.46 0.59 -7.99
CA ASP A 59 -5.05 -0.52 -7.09
C ASP A 59 -3.95 -0.19 -6.07
N PHE A 60 -3.33 1.00 -6.11
CA PHE A 60 -2.21 1.34 -5.22
C PHE A 60 -2.33 2.73 -4.61
N PHE A 61 -1.98 2.81 -3.33
CA PHE A 61 -1.97 4.03 -2.53
C PHE A 61 -0.71 4.05 -1.65
N ILE A 62 0.01 5.16 -1.63
CA ILE A 62 1.20 5.32 -0.79
C ILE A 62 0.80 5.66 0.64
N THR A 63 1.24 4.85 1.60
CA THR A 63 1.01 5.05 3.02
C THR A 63 2.27 5.56 3.73
N CYS A 64 2.11 6.06 4.96
CA CYS A 64 3.24 6.39 5.84
C CYS A 64 3.77 5.14 6.58
N GLY A 65 3.94 4.03 5.85
CA GLY A 65 4.37 2.74 6.39
C GLY A 65 3.22 1.77 6.70
N VAL A 66 3.58 0.54 7.07
CA VAL A 66 2.63 -0.58 7.27
C VAL A 66 1.60 -0.29 8.35
N SER A 67 1.99 0.37 9.44
CA SER A 67 1.07 0.70 10.53
C SER A 67 -0.03 1.67 10.09
N HIS A 68 0.33 2.69 9.30
CA HIS A 68 -0.65 3.62 8.74
C HIS A 68 -1.56 2.89 7.73
N GLY A 69 -1.02 1.97 6.93
CA GLY A 69 -1.84 1.13 6.05
C GLY A 69 -2.86 0.27 6.80
N LEU A 70 -2.46 -0.37 7.91
CA LEU A 70 -3.37 -1.16 8.74
C LEU A 70 -4.46 -0.30 9.38
N GLU A 71 -4.12 0.90 9.87
CA GLU A 71 -5.09 1.85 10.41
C GLU A 71 -6.12 2.29 9.34
N LEU A 72 -5.66 2.61 8.13
CA LEU A 72 -6.54 2.95 7.01
C LEU A 72 -7.47 1.80 6.63
N LEU A 73 -6.97 0.57 6.61
CA LEU A 73 -7.81 -0.61 6.34
C LEU A 73 -8.88 -0.80 7.41
N CYS A 74 -8.53 -0.68 8.69
CA CYS A 74 -9.51 -0.84 9.76
C CYS A 74 -10.58 0.27 9.69
N SER A 75 -10.15 1.52 9.61
CA SER A 75 -11.07 2.66 9.56
C SER A 75 -12.01 2.67 8.35
N THR A 76 -11.61 2.07 7.22
CA THR A 76 -12.43 2.06 5.99
C THR A 76 -13.23 0.78 5.78
N CYS A 77 -12.75 -0.37 6.27
CA CYS A 77 -13.33 -1.68 5.96
C CYS A 77 -13.96 -2.40 7.16
N THR A 78 -13.94 -1.81 8.37
CA THR A 78 -14.47 -2.46 9.58
C THR A 78 -15.34 -1.52 10.41
N ASN A 79 -16.13 -2.10 11.30
CA ASN A 79 -16.90 -1.38 12.32
C ASN A 79 -16.46 -1.83 13.72
N PRO A 80 -16.60 -0.96 14.74
CA PRO A 80 -16.36 -1.36 16.13
C PRO A 80 -17.20 -2.58 16.52
N GLY A 81 -16.56 -3.57 17.15
CA GLY A 81 -17.16 -4.86 17.50
C GLY A 81 -16.86 -5.98 16.51
N ASP A 82 -16.41 -5.68 15.28
CA ASP A 82 -16.01 -6.70 14.31
C ASP A 82 -14.82 -7.53 14.83
N GLU A 83 -14.75 -8.79 14.40
CA GLU A 83 -13.64 -9.69 14.77
C GLU A 83 -12.50 -9.63 13.75
N VAL A 84 -11.27 -9.60 14.25
CA VAL A 84 -10.06 -9.71 13.42
C VAL A 84 -9.21 -10.87 13.91
N TRP A 85 -8.86 -11.76 12.98
CA TRP A 85 -8.10 -12.99 13.26
C TRP A 85 -6.63 -12.80 12.91
N ILE A 86 -5.75 -13.15 13.84
CA ILE A 86 -4.29 -12.98 13.71
C ILE A 86 -3.55 -14.28 14.00
N GLU A 87 -2.40 -14.45 13.35
CA GLU A 87 -1.46 -15.54 13.66
C GLU A 87 -0.77 -15.33 15.02
N ARG A 88 -0.12 -16.38 15.55
CA ARG A 88 0.79 -16.27 16.72
C ARG A 88 2.12 -17.00 16.46
N PRO A 89 3.27 -16.30 16.50
CA PRO A 89 3.45 -14.85 16.75
C PRO A 89 2.97 -13.98 15.57
N THR A 90 2.67 -12.71 15.84
CA THR A 90 2.27 -11.71 14.81
C THR A 90 3.06 -10.42 14.94
N TYR A 91 2.85 -9.50 14.00
CA TYR A 91 3.39 -8.14 14.03
C TYR A 91 2.99 -7.43 15.33
N PHE A 92 3.98 -7.10 16.17
CA PHE A 92 3.76 -6.67 17.55
C PHE A 92 2.79 -5.47 17.71
N LEU A 93 2.73 -4.57 16.74
CA LEU A 93 1.89 -3.38 16.79
C LEU A 93 0.45 -3.61 16.30
N CYS A 94 0.17 -4.67 15.54
CA CYS A 94 -1.14 -4.86 14.90
C CYS A 94 -2.27 -4.96 15.93
N THR A 95 -2.01 -5.61 17.07
CA THR A 95 -3.01 -5.79 18.13
C THR A 95 -3.45 -4.47 18.76
N GLN A 96 -2.55 -3.49 18.83
CA GLN A 96 -2.87 -2.16 19.36
C GLN A 96 -3.72 -1.37 18.37
N ILE A 97 -3.34 -1.40 17.08
CA ILE A 97 -4.08 -0.78 15.97
C ILE A 97 -5.51 -1.33 15.88
N PHE A 98 -5.68 -2.65 15.95
CA PHE A 98 -7.01 -3.26 15.88
C PHE A 98 -7.89 -2.87 17.07
N LYS A 99 -7.32 -2.87 18.28
CA LYS A 99 -8.04 -2.46 19.48
C LYS A 99 -8.42 -0.98 19.46
N SER A 100 -7.58 -0.09 18.91
CA SER A 100 -7.92 1.34 18.80
C SER A 100 -9.06 1.60 17.83
N ASN A 101 -9.27 0.71 16.85
CA ASN A 101 -10.43 0.73 15.95
C ASN A 101 -11.67 0.01 16.53
N GLY A 102 -11.61 -0.44 17.79
CA GLY A 102 -12.72 -1.12 18.46
C GLY A 102 -12.92 -2.58 18.04
N LEU A 103 -11.91 -3.21 17.44
CA LEU A 103 -12.01 -4.58 16.95
C LEU A 103 -11.73 -5.62 18.04
N SER A 104 -12.43 -6.75 17.94
CA SER A 104 -12.26 -7.93 18.77
C SER A 104 -11.17 -8.83 18.20
N VAL A 105 -9.98 -8.80 18.82
CA VAL A 105 -8.81 -9.55 18.34
C VAL A 105 -8.90 -11.03 18.74
N LYS A 106 -8.88 -11.93 17.75
CA LYS A 106 -8.85 -13.40 17.88
C LYS A 106 -7.55 -13.96 17.34
N SER A 107 -7.16 -15.13 17.84
CA SER A 107 -6.03 -15.89 17.29
C SER A 107 -6.54 -17.01 16.42
N LEU A 108 -5.85 -17.24 15.30
CA LEU A 108 -5.85 -18.53 14.60
C LEU A 108 -5.22 -19.63 15.46
#